data_AF-A0A2W7BZ42-F1
#
_entry.id   AF-A0A2W7BZ42-F1
#
_cell.length_a   1.000
_cell.length_b   1.000
_cell.length_c   1.000
_cell.angle_alpha   90.00
_cell.angle_beta   90.00
_cell.angle_gamma   90.00
#
_symmetry.space_group_name_H-M   'P 1'
#
loop_
_entity.id
_entity.type
_entity.pdbx_description
1 polymer ?
#
loop_
_entity_poly.entity_id
_entity_poly.type
_entity_poly.pdbx_seq_one_letter_code
_entity_poly.pdbx_strand_id
1 'polypeptide(L)'
;MGRRREEHDPDRFLQLRGDHFHYYRRVPRVVRDLDERGVLVRRALGTTDRIKARTARDLHEAADNALWASLMLGENPQAARARYHQAIKRAESLGFVYRPLAEILVAEPLDTILQRVESTIGEPAKSPSVDAVGGTVARPDDKISEALKLYFNEIARDEIRTKSPDQKKRWKAKREMSVDVFIGLVADKPMSEITRDDARAVHKYWLDRVAPDKGRPDRSASTGNRNMGNLRTL
;
A
#
# COMPACT_ATOMS: atom_id res chain seq x y z
N MET A 1 10.95 -6.23 36.63
CA MET A 1 9.76 -5.52 37.15
C MET A 1 9.48 -4.15 36.50
N GLY A 2 10.38 -3.54 35.69
CA GLY A 2 10.16 -2.20 35.11
C GLY A 2 9.19 -2.10 33.92
N ARG A 3 9.13 -3.09 33.02
CA ARG A 3 8.33 -3.00 31.77
C ARG A 3 6.81 -2.87 31.97
N ARG A 4 6.23 -3.46 33.01
CA ARG A 4 4.78 -3.42 33.26
C ARG A 4 4.29 -2.05 33.76
N ARG A 5 5.15 -1.26 34.41
CA ARG A 5 4.82 0.09 34.90
C ARG A 5 4.75 1.11 33.76
N GLU A 6 5.64 1.00 32.77
CA GLU A 6 5.63 1.89 31.59
C GLU A 6 4.38 1.71 30.72
N GLU A 7 3.82 0.50 30.64
CA GLU A 7 2.60 0.24 29.83
C GLU A 7 1.36 0.99 30.36
N HIS A 8 1.25 1.13 31.69
CA HIS A 8 0.06 1.68 32.35
C HIS A 8 0.21 3.16 32.74
N ASP A 9 1.37 3.77 32.51
CA ASP A 9 1.57 5.20 32.76
C ASP A 9 0.89 6.03 31.64
N PRO A 10 -0.07 6.92 31.97
CA PRO A 10 -0.73 7.76 30.99
C PRO A 10 0.19 8.81 30.35
N ASP A 11 1.37 9.07 30.93
CA ASP A 11 2.39 9.99 30.40
C ASP A 11 3.61 9.25 29.82
N ARG A 12 3.50 7.93 29.57
CA ARG A 12 4.60 7.18 28.93
C ARG A 12 5.01 7.80 27.59
N PHE A 13 6.31 7.72 27.31
CA PHE A 13 6.95 8.31 26.14
C PHE A 13 6.80 9.84 26.02
N LEU A 14 6.29 10.54 27.04
CA LEU A 14 6.35 11.99 27.12
C LEU A 14 7.55 12.43 27.97
N GLN A 15 8.30 13.40 27.45
CA GLN A 15 9.28 14.15 28.21
C GLN A 15 8.98 15.63 28.11
N LEU A 16 8.97 16.32 29.25
CA LEU A 16 8.93 17.77 29.29
C LEU A 16 10.36 18.32 29.09
N ARG A 17 10.56 19.20 28.12
CA ARG A 17 11.80 19.96 27.94
C ARG A 17 11.47 21.45 27.88
N GLY A 18 11.95 22.21 28.85
CA GLY A 18 11.43 23.55 29.10
C GLY A 18 9.93 23.45 29.38
N ASP A 19 9.13 24.20 28.64
CA ASP A 19 7.66 24.19 28.80
C ASP A 19 6.94 23.25 27.82
N HIS A 20 7.66 22.66 26.86
CA HIS A 20 7.04 21.91 25.77
C HIS A 20 7.23 20.40 25.90
N PHE A 21 6.17 19.66 25.60
CA PHE A 21 6.19 18.21 25.56
C PHE A 21 6.90 17.68 24.31
N HIS A 22 7.63 16.60 24.50
CA HIS A 22 8.34 15.86 23.47
C HIS A 22 7.97 14.39 23.55
N TYR A 23 7.81 13.77 22.39
CA TYR A 23 7.76 12.32 22.24
C TYR A 23 9.17 11.75 22.34
N TYR A 24 9.34 10.75 23.21
CA TYR A 24 10.62 10.11 23.46
C TYR A 24 10.42 8.60 23.62
N ARG A 25 10.89 7.82 22.63
CA ARG A 25 10.68 6.37 22.62
C ARG A 25 11.91 5.62 22.13
N ARG A 26 12.22 4.51 22.79
CA ARG A 26 13.30 3.62 22.39
C ARG A 26 12.84 2.67 21.29
N VAL A 27 13.67 2.52 20.25
CA VAL A 27 13.45 1.52 19.21
C VAL A 27 13.65 0.11 19.78
N PRO A 28 12.73 -0.84 19.58
CA PRO A 28 12.85 -2.20 20.07
C PRO A 28 14.09 -2.88 19.51
N ARG A 29 14.78 -3.68 20.35
CA ARG A 29 16.03 -4.34 19.97
C ARG A 29 15.91 -5.19 18.70
N VAL A 30 14.75 -5.79 18.46
CA VAL A 30 14.46 -6.69 17.33
C VAL A 30 14.42 -5.98 15.97
N VAL A 31 14.16 -4.67 15.94
CA VAL A 31 14.09 -3.86 14.71
C VAL A 31 15.12 -2.74 14.68
N ARG A 32 15.97 -2.65 15.71
CA ARG A 32 16.94 -1.56 15.86
C ARG A 32 17.95 -1.48 14.73
N ASP A 33 18.32 -2.62 14.14
CA ASP A 33 19.25 -2.66 13.01
C ASP A 33 18.52 -2.41 11.66
N LEU A 34 17.19 -2.42 11.66
CA LEU A 34 16.32 -2.14 10.51
C LEU A 34 15.80 -0.70 10.50
N ASP A 35 15.76 -0.03 11.64
CA ASP A 35 15.27 1.34 11.80
C ASP A 35 16.45 2.32 11.81
N GLU A 36 16.63 3.04 10.71
CA GLU A 36 17.74 3.97 10.53
C GLU A 36 17.68 5.22 11.43
N ARG A 37 16.55 5.46 12.13
CA ARG A 37 16.41 6.59 13.07
C ARG A 37 17.27 6.41 14.32
N GLY A 38 17.89 5.24 14.51
CA GLY A 38 18.81 4.94 15.59
C GLY A 38 18.13 4.37 16.83
N VAL A 39 18.77 4.50 18.00
CA VAL A 39 18.31 3.83 19.24
C VAL A 39 17.06 4.48 19.83
N LEU A 40 16.82 5.76 19.56
CA LEU A 40 15.83 6.60 20.22
C LEU A 40 15.15 7.53 19.22
N VAL A 41 13.82 7.40 19.12
CA VAL A 41 12.94 8.34 18.42
C VAL A 41 12.64 9.51 19.34
N ARG A 42 12.89 10.73 18.85
CA ARG A 42 12.66 11.98 19.58
C ARG A 42 11.91 12.95 18.68
N ARG A 43 10.81 13.53 19.15
CA ARG A 43 10.05 14.51 18.38
C ARG A 43 9.42 15.55 19.29
N ALA A 44 9.53 16.83 18.92
CA ALA A 44 8.79 17.88 19.62
C ALA A 44 7.29 17.77 19.29
N LEU A 45 6.43 17.85 20.30
CA LEU A 45 4.97 17.82 20.11
C LEU A 45 4.37 19.23 19.95
N GLY A 46 5.18 20.27 20.11
CA GLY A 46 4.78 21.66 19.89
C GLY A 46 3.68 22.15 20.83
N THR A 47 3.52 21.52 21.99
CA THR A 47 2.45 21.86 22.94
C THR A 47 2.93 21.81 24.38
N THR A 48 2.39 22.72 25.19
CA THR A 48 2.55 22.76 26.65
C THR A 48 1.37 22.10 27.38
N ASP A 49 0.29 21.79 26.64
CA ASP A 49 -0.92 21.14 27.16
C ASP A 49 -0.72 19.63 27.21
N ARG A 50 -0.81 19.06 28.42
CA ARG A 50 -0.59 17.64 28.65
C ARG A 50 -1.61 16.75 27.95
N ILE A 51 -2.86 17.18 27.82
CA ILE A 51 -3.90 16.37 27.16
C ILE A 51 -3.61 16.31 25.65
N LYS A 52 -3.31 17.46 25.03
CA LYS A 52 -2.91 17.51 23.62
C LYS A 52 -1.64 16.69 23.36
N ALA A 53 -0.66 16.76 24.27
CA ALA A 53 0.56 15.99 24.19
C ALA A 53 0.29 14.47 24.22
N ARG A 54 -0.60 14.01 25.10
CA ARG A 54 -0.98 12.58 25.16
C ARG A 54 -1.60 12.10 23.86
N THR A 55 -2.56 12.83 23.30
CA THR A 55 -3.19 12.49 22.03
C THR A 55 -2.18 12.41 20.89
N ALA A 56 -1.29 13.40 20.79
CA ALA A 56 -0.23 13.39 19.77
C ALA A 56 0.76 12.24 19.98
N ARG A 57 1.13 11.93 21.23
CA ARG A 57 1.97 10.78 21.58
C ARG A 57 1.34 9.46 21.17
N ASP A 58 0.05 9.27 21.42
CA ASP A 58 -0.66 8.02 21.08
C ASP A 58 -0.66 7.79 19.57
N LEU A 59 -0.83 8.87 18.77
CA LEU A 59 -0.70 8.81 17.32
C LEU A 59 0.71 8.41 16.87
N HIS A 60 1.75 9.01 17.46
CA HIS A 60 3.14 8.65 17.15
C HIS A 60 3.48 7.22 17.58
N GLU A 61 3.02 6.79 18.76
CA GLU A 61 3.21 5.43 19.27
C GLU A 61 2.57 4.39 18.36
N ALA A 62 1.33 4.61 17.93
CA ALA A 62 0.65 3.74 16.97
C ALA A 62 1.40 3.68 15.63
N ALA A 63 1.87 4.83 15.14
CA ALA A 63 2.58 4.91 13.86
C ALA A 63 3.98 4.25 13.91
N ASP A 64 4.67 4.31 15.06
CA ASP A 64 5.94 3.60 15.29
C ASP A 64 5.73 2.09 15.45
N ASN A 65 4.69 1.66 16.19
CA ASN A 65 4.33 0.25 16.31
C ASN A 65 4.07 -0.37 14.95
N ALA A 66 3.32 0.34 14.11
CA ALA A 66 3.01 -0.10 12.76
C ALA A 66 4.29 -0.21 11.91
N LEU A 67 5.17 0.80 11.95
CA LEU A 67 6.44 0.76 11.22
C LEU A 67 7.28 -0.44 11.65
N TRP A 68 7.46 -0.67 12.94
CA TRP A 68 8.27 -1.78 13.42
C TRP A 68 7.68 -3.13 13.05
N ALA A 69 6.36 -3.27 13.07
CA ALA A 69 5.70 -4.46 12.55
C ALA A 69 5.99 -4.68 11.05
N SER A 70 6.03 -3.61 10.24
CA SER A 70 6.33 -3.72 8.80
C SER A 70 7.80 -3.96 8.49
N LEU A 71 8.72 -3.52 9.35
CA LEU A 71 10.15 -3.86 9.26
C LEU A 71 10.39 -5.34 9.55
N MET A 72 9.71 -5.91 10.56
CA MET A 72 9.83 -7.33 10.90
C MET A 72 9.33 -8.28 9.80
N LEU A 73 8.41 -7.81 8.95
CA LEU A 73 7.90 -8.58 7.81
C LEU A 73 8.93 -8.68 6.65
N GLY A 74 9.99 -7.85 6.64
CA GLY A 74 10.97 -7.82 5.56
C GLY A 74 10.43 -7.25 4.24
N GLU A 75 11.11 -7.51 3.13
CA GLU A 75 10.64 -7.12 1.80
C GLU A 75 9.67 -8.17 1.25
N ASN A 76 8.38 -7.92 1.47
CA ASN A 76 7.31 -8.71 0.87
C ASN A 76 6.11 -7.81 0.51
N PRO A 77 5.17 -8.28 -0.34
CA PRO A 77 4.03 -7.48 -0.77
C PRO A 77 3.14 -6.99 0.37
N GLN A 78 2.97 -7.79 1.43
CA GLN A 78 2.17 -7.42 2.60
C GLN A 78 2.85 -6.31 3.41
N ALA A 79 4.18 -6.36 3.55
CA ALA A 79 4.97 -5.28 4.15
C ALA A 79 4.90 -4.00 3.31
N ALA A 80 4.98 -4.10 1.99
CA ALA A 80 4.83 -2.95 1.09
C ALA A 80 3.46 -2.27 1.26
N ARG A 81 2.37 -3.05 1.26
CA ARG A 81 1.01 -2.55 1.56
C ARG A 81 0.91 -1.92 2.94
N ALA A 82 1.48 -2.56 3.96
CA ALA A 82 1.49 -2.01 5.32
C ALA A 82 2.25 -0.68 5.38
N ARG A 83 3.43 -0.57 4.77
CA ARG A 83 4.23 0.66 4.69
C ARG A 83 3.47 1.76 3.96
N TYR A 84 2.82 1.44 2.84
CA TYR A 84 2.02 2.40 2.09
C TYR A 84 0.82 2.93 2.90
N HIS A 85 0.04 2.05 3.54
CA HIS A 85 -1.04 2.49 4.42
C HIS A 85 -0.56 3.30 5.63
N GLN A 86 0.63 2.99 6.16
CA GLN A 86 1.26 3.78 7.22
C GLN A 86 1.67 5.16 6.73
N ALA A 87 2.18 5.27 5.51
CA ALA A 87 2.51 6.54 4.87
C ALA A 87 1.25 7.41 4.71
N ILE A 88 0.14 6.82 4.25
CA ILE A 88 -1.16 7.51 4.16
C ILE A 88 -1.57 8.10 5.52
N LYS A 89 -1.67 7.26 6.54
CA LYS A 89 -2.08 7.71 7.89
C LYS A 89 -1.13 8.75 8.48
N ARG A 90 0.17 8.63 8.18
CA ARG A 90 1.18 9.56 8.69
C ARG A 90 1.09 10.91 7.99
N ALA A 91 0.88 10.96 6.67
CA ALA A 91 0.61 12.20 5.95
C ALA A 91 -0.65 12.88 6.50
N GLU A 92 -1.73 12.11 6.69
CA GLU A 92 -3.00 12.62 7.24
C GLU A 92 -2.83 13.19 8.64
N SER A 93 -2.04 12.52 9.50
CA SER A 93 -1.74 13.01 10.86
C SER A 93 -0.94 14.32 10.87
N LEU A 94 -0.27 14.64 9.77
CA LEU A 94 0.48 15.89 9.56
C LEU A 94 -0.33 16.93 8.79
N GLY A 95 -1.60 16.67 8.51
CA GLY A 95 -2.51 17.61 7.82
C GLY A 95 -2.50 17.51 6.30
N PHE A 96 -1.90 16.46 5.72
CA PHE A 96 -1.79 16.29 4.27
C PHE A 96 -2.54 15.06 3.77
N VAL A 97 -3.19 15.18 2.62
CA VAL A 97 -3.62 13.99 1.86
C VAL A 97 -2.39 13.36 1.23
N TYR A 98 -2.22 12.05 1.39
CA TYR A 98 -1.11 11.35 0.74
C TYR A 98 -1.28 11.37 -0.78
N ARG A 99 -0.21 11.75 -1.47
CA ARG A 99 -0.09 11.67 -2.93
C ARG A 99 1.32 11.24 -3.29
N PRO A 100 1.52 10.41 -4.34
CA PRO A 100 2.85 10.12 -4.87
C PRO A 100 3.57 11.41 -5.30
N LEU A 101 4.90 11.45 -5.17
CA LEU A 101 5.71 12.63 -5.51
C LEU A 101 5.39 13.20 -6.89
N ALA A 102 5.27 12.34 -7.91
CA ALA A 102 4.95 12.77 -9.27
C ALA A 102 3.59 13.50 -9.36
N GLU A 103 2.60 13.07 -8.58
CA GLU A 103 1.29 13.73 -8.52
C GLU A 103 1.35 15.04 -7.73
N ILE A 104 2.14 15.10 -6.66
CA ILE A 104 2.37 16.35 -5.91
C ILE A 104 2.93 17.42 -6.84
N LEU A 105 3.99 17.08 -7.59
CA LEU A 105 4.69 18.02 -8.47
C LEU A 105 3.82 18.54 -9.63
N VAL A 106 2.81 17.78 -10.05
CA VAL A 106 1.93 18.13 -11.18
C VAL A 106 0.64 18.80 -10.72
N ALA A 107 0.05 18.34 -9.61
CA ALA A 107 -1.31 18.69 -9.23
C ALA A 107 -1.42 19.65 -8.04
N GLU A 108 -0.36 19.88 -7.27
CA GLU A 108 -0.41 20.78 -6.11
C GLU A 108 0.16 22.18 -6.40
N PRO A 109 -0.48 23.25 -5.86
CA PRO A 109 0.11 24.59 -5.88
C PRO A 109 1.43 24.65 -5.12
N LEU A 110 2.31 25.57 -5.54
CA LEU A 110 3.63 25.75 -4.92
C LEU A 110 3.54 25.99 -3.41
N ASP A 111 2.57 26.77 -2.93
CA ASP A 111 2.38 27.04 -1.50
C ASP A 111 2.12 25.77 -0.69
N THR A 112 1.34 24.83 -1.22
CA THR A 112 1.08 23.53 -0.57
C THR A 112 2.33 22.67 -0.53
N ILE A 113 3.12 22.69 -1.62
CA ILE A 113 4.41 21.98 -1.68
C ILE A 113 5.38 22.55 -0.64
N LEU A 114 5.41 23.88 -0.46
CA LEU A 114 6.23 24.52 0.57
C LEU A 114 5.77 24.13 1.98
N GLN A 115 4.45 24.12 2.26
CA GLN A 115 3.92 23.66 3.55
C GLN A 115 4.32 22.21 3.87
N ARG A 116 4.33 21.33 2.87
CA ARG A 116 4.83 19.95 3.00
C ARG A 116 6.29 19.94 3.44
N VAL A 117 7.15 20.70 2.76
CA VAL A 117 8.57 20.82 3.12
C VAL A 117 8.74 21.37 4.54
N GLU A 118 8.07 22.47 4.87
CA GLU A 118 8.11 23.10 6.18
C GLU A 118 7.71 22.15 7.32
N SER A 119 6.68 21.32 7.10
CA SER A 119 6.22 20.33 8.09
C SER A 119 7.25 19.25 8.44
N THR A 120 8.31 19.13 7.63
CA THR A 120 9.38 18.14 7.78
C THR A 120 10.72 18.77 8.16
N ILE A 121 10.80 20.10 8.32
CA ILE A 121 12.02 20.77 8.75
C ILE A 121 12.46 20.23 10.13
N GLY A 122 13.71 19.81 10.22
CA GLY A 122 14.29 19.24 11.43
C GLY A 122 14.09 17.72 11.60
N GLU A 123 13.32 17.07 10.71
CA GLU A 123 13.28 15.62 10.63
C GLU A 123 14.51 15.08 9.88
N PRO A 124 15.03 13.89 10.26
CA PRO A 124 16.05 13.21 9.47
C PRO A 124 15.57 12.94 8.04
N ALA A 125 16.46 13.04 7.05
CA ALA A 125 16.12 12.85 5.63
C ALA A 125 15.44 11.49 5.32
N LYS A 126 15.74 10.45 6.11
CA LYS A 126 15.14 9.11 5.99
C LYS A 126 14.02 8.85 7.01
N SER A 127 13.40 9.92 7.54
CA SER A 127 12.29 9.78 8.48
C SER A 127 11.03 9.31 7.74
N PRO A 128 10.27 8.34 8.28
CA PRO A 128 8.98 7.94 7.72
C PRO A 128 7.98 9.10 7.57
N SER A 129 8.17 10.20 8.31
CA SER A 129 7.38 11.42 8.15
C SER A 129 7.76 12.19 6.89
N VAL A 130 9.04 12.28 6.57
CA VAL A 130 9.52 12.88 5.32
C VAL A 130 8.99 12.06 4.14
N ASP A 131 9.08 10.74 4.22
CA ASP A 131 8.62 9.88 3.13
C ASP A 131 7.10 9.96 2.89
N ALA A 132 6.34 10.01 3.99
CA ALA A 132 4.89 10.13 3.94
C ALA A 132 4.43 11.47 3.36
N VAL A 133 5.02 12.57 3.80
CA VAL A 133 4.64 13.93 3.35
C VAL A 133 5.14 14.21 1.93
N GLY A 134 6.34 13.72 1.60
CA GLY A 134 6.97 13.88 0.29
C GLY A 134 6.46 12.91 -0.77
N GLY A 135 5.63 11.94 -0.42
CA GLY A 135 5.05 11.01 -1.40
C GLY A 135 6.06 10.03 -2.00
N THR A 136 7.14 9.70 -1.28
CA THR A 136 8.23 8.84 -1.77
C THR A 136 7.96 7.36 -1.50
N VAL A 137 6.93 7.02 -0.70
CA VAL A 137 6.56 5.62 -0.45
C VAL A 137 5.86 5.05 -1.68
N ALA A 138 6.52 4.10 -2.34
CA ALA A 138 5.98 3.46 -3.53
C ALA A 138 4.60 2.84 -3.24
N ARG A 139 3.65 3.09 -4.14
CA ARG A 139 2.39 2.35 -4.15
C ARG A 139 2.70 0.87 -4.35
N PRO A 140 2.12 -0.04 -3.56
CA PRO A 140 2.28 -1.46 -3.78
C PRO A 140 1.78 -1.79 -5.19
N ASP A 141 2.63 -2.41 -6.00
CA ASP A 141 2.23 -2.90 -7.30
C ASP A 141 1.54 -4.25 -7.11
N ASP A 142 0.22 -4.25 -7.24
CA ASP A 142 -0.58 -5.45 -7.06
C ASP A 142 -0.33 -6.40 -8.23
N LYS A 143 -0.19 -7.69 -7.92
CA LYS A 143 -0.15 -8.73 -8.95
C LYS A 143 -1.51 -8.85 -9.65
N ILE A 144 -1.52 -9.37 -10.88
CA ILE A 144 -2.77 -9.59 -11.62
C ILE A 144 -3.79 -10.44 -10.84
N SER A 145 -3.32 -11.42 -10.06
CA SER A 145 -4.19 -12.23 -9.17
C SER A 145 -4.86 -11.40 -8.06
N GLU A 146 -4.15 -10.40 -7.52
CA GLU A 146 -4.64 -9.50 -6.49
C GLU A 146 -5.54 -8.41 -7.09
N ALA A 147 -5.19 -7.88 -8.26
CA ALA A 147 -6.03 -6.96 -9.02
C ALA A 147 -7.40 -7.57 -9.34
N LEU A 148 -7.46 -8.88 -9.65
CA LEU A 148 -8.72 -9.60 -9.84
C LEU A 148 -9.59 -9.60 -8.57
N LYS A 149 -8.99 -9.77 -7.39
CA LYS A 149 -9.71 -9.72 -6.11
C LYS A 149 -10.26 -8.32 -5.86
N LEU A 150 -9.47 -7.29 -6.11
CA LEU A 150 -9.89 -5.88 -6.02
C LEU A 150 -11.05 -5.61 -6.98
N TYR A 151 -10.94 -6.04 -8.23
CA TYR A 151 -11.98 -5.87 -9.24
C TYR A 151 -13.31 -6.49 -8.80
N PHE A 152 -13.30 -7.70 -8.22
CA PHE A 152 -14.51 -8.34 -7.69
C PHE A 152 -15.12 -7.62 -6.49
N ASN A 153 -14.27 -7.08 -5.62
CA ASN A 153 -14.70 -6.57 -4.33
C ASN A 153 -15.02 -5.08 -4.36
N GLU A 154 -14.51 -4.31 -5.32
CA GLU A 154 -14.63 -2.85 -5.30
C GLU A 154 -15.16 -2.29 -6.62
N ILE A 155 -14.67 -2.79 -7.76
CA ILE A 155 -14.95 -2.20 -9.08
C ILE A 155 -16.27 -2.73 -9.65
N ALA A 156 -16.42 -4.05 -9.73
CA ALA A 156 -17.57 -4.71 -10.37
C ALA A 156 -18.77 -4.93 -9.42
N ARG A 157 -18.88 -4.13 -8.35
CA ARG A 157 -19.96 -4.29 -7.34
C ARG A 157 -21.34 -4.16 -7.97
N ASP A 158 -21.50 -3.22 -8.89
CA ASP A 158 -22.72 -2.96 -9.65
C ASP A 158 -23.09 -4.15 -10.55
N GLU A 159 -22.12 -4.75 -11.26
CA GLU A 159 -22.33 -5.93 -12.10
C GLU A 159 -22.78 -7.16 -11.29
N ILE A 160 -22.27 -7.27 -10.06
CA ILE A 160 -22.46 -8.43 -9.18
C ILE A 160 -23.74 -8.31 -8.34
N ARG A 161 -24.16 -7.09 -7.95
CA ARG A 161 -25.24 -6.87 -6.96
C ARG A 161 -26.55 -7.57 -7.32
N THR A 162 -26.94 -7.58 -8.59
CA THR A 162 -28.22 -8.12 -9.07
C THR A 162 -28.19 -9.62 -9.36
N LYS A 163 -27.03 -10.28 -9.25
CA LYS A 163 -26.85 -11.69 -9.58
C LYS A 163 -27.21 -12.62 -8.42
N SER A 164 -27.76 -13.79 -8.72
CA SER A 164 -27.92 -14.89 -7.75
C SER A 164 -26.55 -15.45 -7.30
N PRO A 165 -26.46 -16.16 -6.16
CA PRO A 165 -25.19 -16.76 -5.71
C PRO A 165 -24.49 -17.61 -6.78
N ASP A 166 -25.24 -18.45 -7.50
CA ASP A 166 -24.68 -19.29 -8.57
C ASP A 166 -24.23 -18.47 -9.79
N GLN A 167 -24.97 -17.43 -10.15
CA GLN A 167 -24.57 -16.52 -11.21
C GLN A 167 -23.30 -15.76 -10.85
N LYS A 168 -23.14 -15.34 -9.59
CA LYS A 168 -21.91 -14.72 -9.07
C LYS A 168 -20.74 -15.69 -9.18
N LYS A 169 -20.91 -16.93 -8.72
CA LYS A 169 -19.87 -17.97 -8.78
C LYS A 169 -19.42 -18.23 -10.22
N ARG A 170 -20.35 -18.42 -11.15
CA ARG A 170 -20.03 -18.64 -12.57
C ARG A 170 -19.41 -17.42 -13.24
N TRP A 171 -19.82 -16.22 -12.86
CA TRP A 171 -19.26 -14.97 -13.39
C TRP A 171 -17.82 -14.76 -12.91
N LYS A 172 -17.52 -15.04 -11.63
CA LYS A 172 -16.15 -14.99 -11.06
C LYS A 172 -15.25 -16.04 -11.70
N ALA A 173 -15.71 -17.30 -11.76
CA ALA A 173 -14.95 -18.41 -12.33
C ALA A 173 -14.47 -18.16 -13.77
N LYS A 174 -15.25 -17.43 -14.58
CA LYS A 174 -14.85 -17.08 -15.95
C LYS A 174 -13.67 -16.10 -16.00
N ARG A 175 -13.62 -15.14 -15.08
CA ARG A 175 -12.54 -14.14 -14.99
C ARG A 175 -11.32 -14.73 -14.30
N GLU A 176 -11.53 -15.55 -13.27
CA GLU A 176 -10.49 -16.39 -12.66
C GLU A 176 -9.79 -17.25 -13.73
N MET A 177 -10.55 -17.98 -14.55
CA MET A 177 -9.98 -18.74 -15.68
C MET A 177 -9.11 -17.88 -16.60
N SER A 178 -9.55 -16.66 -16.93
CA SER A 178 -8.78 -15.79 -17.82
C SER A 178 -7.45 -15.36 -17.20
N VAL A 179 -7.45 -15.05 -15.90
CA VAL A 179 -6.23 -14.73 -15.14
C VAL A 179 -5.35 -15.97 -14.95
N ASP A 180 -5.92 -17.13 -14.65
CA ASP A 180 -5.16 -18.39 -14.51
C ASP A 180 -4.45 -18.75 -15.81
N VAL A 181 -5.09 -18.53 -16.96
CA VAL A 181 -4.47 -18.71 -18.27
C VAL A 181 -3.31 -17.73 -18.47
N PHE A 182 -3.48 -16.46 -18.11
CA PHE A 182 -2.39 -15.48 -18.18
C PHE A 182 -1.21 -15.93 -17.30
N ILE A 183 -1.47 -16.27 -16.03
CA ILE A 183 -0.46 -16.70 -15.06
C ILE A 183 0.26 -17.96 -15.55
N GLY A 184 -0.47 -18.92 -16.12
CA GLY A 184 0.10 -20.17 -16.64
C GLY A 184 0.96 -19.99 -17.90
N LEU A 185 0.75 -18.93 -18.67
CA LEU A 185 1.54 -18.63 -19.87
C LEU A 185 2.72 -17.69 -19.61
N VAL A 186 2.56 -16.79 -18.63
CA VAL A 186 3.49 -15.70 -18.36
C VAL A 186 4.06 -15.85 -16.95
N ALA A 187 3.32 -15.36 -15.95
CA ALA A 187 3.56 -15.48 -14.52
C ALA A 187 2.51 -14.63 -13.79
N ASP A 188 2.39 -14.79 -12.48
CA ASP A 188 1.65 -13.86 -11.63
C ASP A 188 2.47 -12.58 -11.39
N LYS A 189 2.52 -11.74 -12.44
CA LYS A 189 3.29 -10.50 -12.50
C LYS A 189 2.59 -9.35 -11.78
N PRO A 190 3.35 -8.42 -11.19
CA PRO A 190 2.86 -7.08 -10.85
C PRO A 190 2.23 -6.39 -12.05
N MET A 191 1.14 -5.65 -11.85
CA MET A 191 0.38 -5.01 -12.94
C MET A 191 1.24 -4.02 -13.75
N SER A 192 2.18 -3.31 -13.12
CA SER A 192 3.09 -2.40 -13.83
C SER A 192 4.16 -3.09 -14.68
N GLU A 193 4.43 -4.37 -14.41
CA GLU A 193 5.40 -5.19 -15.15
C GLU A 193 4.76 -5.96 -16.32
N ILE A 194 3.44 -5.85 -16.52
CA ILE A 194 2.76 -6.49 -17.65
C ILE A 194 3.12 -5.76 -18.95
N THR A 195 3.75 -6.48 -19.86
CA THR A 195 4.25 -5.94 -21.13
C THR A 195 3.35 -6.28 -22.30
N ARG A 196 3.61 -5.64 -23.45
CA ARG A 196 2.95 -5.97 -24.71
C ARG A 196 3.24 -7.41 -25.18
N ASP A 197 4.42 -7.94 -24.85
CA ASP A 197 4.79 -9.30 -25.23
C ASP A 197 4.02 -10.35 -24.43
N ASP A 198 3.74 -10.05 -23.15
CA ASP A 198 2.84 -10.88 -22.33
C ASP A 198 1.44 -10.93 -22.96
N ALA A 199 0.90 -9.79 -23.40
CA ALA A 199 -0.39 -9.73 -24.08
C ALA A 199 -0.39 -10.50 -25.42
N ARG A 200 0.71 -10.44 -26.19
CA ARG A 200 0.88 -11.21 -27.43
C ARG A 200 0.92 -12.71 -27.18
N ALA A 201 1.56 -13.16 -26.09
CA ALA A 201 1.61 -14.56 -25.72
C ALA A 201 0.20 -15.12 -25.45
N VAL A 202 -0.61 -14.39 -24.68
CA VAL A 202 -2.00 -14.79 -24.41
C VAL A 202 -2.87 -14.72 -25.66
N HIS A 203 -2.70 -13.69 -26.50
CA HIS A 203 -3.41 -13.60 -27.77
C HIS A 203 -3.09 -14.79 -28.69
N LYS A 204 -1.80 -15.11 -28.85
CA LYS A 204 -1.36 -16.24 -29.68
C LYS A 204 -1.93 -17.56 -29.16
N TYR A 205 -1.89 -17.78 -27.85
CA TYR A 205 -2.46 -18.96 -27.23
C TYR A 205 -3.95 -19.17 -27.56
N TRP A 206 -4.75 -18.09 -27.53
CA TRP A 206 -6.16 -18.19 -27.92
C TRP A 206 -6.34 -18.29 -29.43
N LEU A 207 -5.50 -17.64 -30.23
CA LEU A 207 -5.53 -17.72 -31.69
C LEU A 207 -5.28 -19.17 -32.16
N ASP A 208 -4.24 -19.82 -31.63
CA ASP A 208 -3.86 -21.20 -32.00
C ASP A 208 -4.97 -22.22 -31.68
N ARG A 209 -5.89 -21.88 -30.77
CA ARG A 209 -7.03 -22.72 -30.38
C ARG A 209 -8.31 -22.43 -31.16
N VAL A 210 -8.48 -21.18 -31.56
CA VAL A 210 -9.65 -20.72 -32.33
C VAL A 210 -9.46 -20.93 -33.83
N ALA A 211 -8.23 -20.79 -34.32
CA ALA A 211 -7.85 -20.88 -35.72
C ALA A 211 -6.45 -21.50 -35.85
N PRO A 212 -6.28 -22.80 -35.51
CA PRO A 212 -4.99 -23.47 -35.66
C PRO A 212 -4.56 -23.54 -37.13
N ASP A 213 -3.25 -23.43 -37.37
CA ASP A 213 -2.67 -23.61 -38.72
C ASP A 213 -2.96 -25.01 -39.29
N LYS A 214 -3.12 -26.01 -38.43
CA LYS A 214 -3.42 -27.40 -38.79
C LYS A 214 -4.43 -28.00 -37.83
N GLY A 215 -5.43 -28.69 -38.39
CA GLY A 215 -6.46 -29.39 -37.60
C GLY A 215 -7.73 -28.58 -37.41
N ARG A 216 -8.61 -29.06 -36.52
CA ARG A 216 -9.87 -28.38 -36.19
C ARG A 216 -9.68 -27.52 -34.93
N PRO A 217 -10.33 -26.35 -34.85
CA PRO A 217 -10.36 -25.56 -33.63
C PRO A 217 -10.86 -26.38 -32.44
N ASP A 218 -10.18 -26.27 -31.28
CA ASP A 218 -10.64 -26.85 -30.02
C ASP A 218 -11.49 -25.86 -29.22
N ARG A 219 -11.48 -24.57 -29.58
CA ARG A 219 -12.26 -23.50 -28.94
C ARG A 219 -12.94 -22.59 -29.96
N SER A 220 -14.07 -22.00 -29.55
CA SER A 220 -14.79 -21.02 -30.37
C SER A 220 -14.14 -19.63 -30.28
N ALA A 221 -14.30 -18.82 -31.33
CA ALA A 221 -13.90 -17.40 -31.31
C ALA A 221 -14.53 -16.61 -30.15
N SER A 222 -15.77 -16.95 -29.77
CA SER A 222 -16.45 -16.35 -28.61
C SER A 222 -15.69 -16.64 -27.30
N THR A 223 -15.11 -17.82 -27.16
CA THR A 223 -14.30 -18.20 -25.99
C THR A 223 -13.01 -17.39 -25.93
N GLY A 224 -12.29 -17.27 -27.05
CA GLY A 224 -11.08 -16.44 -27.13
C GLY A 224 -11.36 -14.98 -26.80
N ASN A 225 -12.38 -14.39 -27.46
CA ASN A 225 -12.77 -13.00 -27.25
C ASN A 225 -13.19 -12.71 -25.80
N ARG A 226 -13.92 -13.63 -25.14
CA ARG A 226 -14.29 -13.46 -23.73
C ARG A 226 -13.08 -13.46 -22.81
N ASN A 227 -12.11 -14.35 -23.02
CA ASN A 227 -10.92 -14.40 -22.15
C ASN A 227 -10.04 -13.17 -22.33
N MET A 228 -9.85 -12.71 -23.57
CA MET A 228 -9.15 -11.46 -23.84
C MET A 228 -9.90 -10.24 -23.28
N GLY A 229 -11.23 -10.22 -23.41
CA GLY A 229 -12.08 -9.17 -22.87
C GLY A 229 -12.01 -9.08 -21.34
N ASN A 230 -12.06 -10.22 -20.65
CA ASN A 230 -11.93 -10.27 -19.19
C ASN A 230 -10.59 -9.70 -18.70
N LEU A 231 -9.49 -10.02 -19.39
CA LEU A 231 -8.17 -9.49 -19.05
C LEU A 231 -8.07 -7.98 -19.30
N ARG A 232 -8.76 -7.46 -20.31
CA ARG A 232 -8.80 -6.03 -20.62
C ARG A 232 -9.61 -5.20 -19.62
N THR A 233 -10.57 -5.82 -18.94
CA THR A 233 -11.42 -5.14 -17.93
C THR A 233 -10.82 -5.09 -16.54
N LEU A 234 -9.73 -5.83 -16.30
CA LEU A 234 -8.94 -5.79 -15.07
C LEU A 234 -8.01 -4.58 -15.07
#